data_AF-A0A364NH04-F1
#
_entry.id   AF-A0A364NH04-F1
#
_cell.length_a   1.000
_cell.length_b   1.000
_cell.length_c   1.000
_cell.angle_alpha   90.00
_cell.angle_beta   90.00
_cell.angle_gamma   90.00
#
_symmetry.space_group_name_H-M   'P 1'
#
loop_
_entity.id
_entity.type
_entity.pdbx_description
1 polymer ?
#
loop_
_entity_poly.entity_id
_entity_poly.type
_entity_poly.pdbx_seq_one_letter_code
_entity_poly.pdbx_strand_id
1 'polypeptide(L)'
;MISRNDLAHLFRNPGPAVHAPHPPAQPQYNNAGLQASQRAEAERREKMRRIAKNPTDKNIPEGVEDVCIGDGVTRYRELREVERTLDATMMRKKLDVMDSKHHSRASRFGTMRIWISNTAENQPWQSSGIDADAFDFESENNATYRVKIQGRLLDEEGDEGLEDEEDEDKDADAMDEDAAASKPAAKPKLFSHYFTSINIDFDRAKSLQPDNFTQIEWKRPENPTAKESNFSELEFERKGDENINITINLQRYQNPEVFRLSKPLAELLDTDEEDRAGVLMGIWEYARSQNLQQEDDERKFACDARLKALFGGQDHFFFPNLPQLIKQHLTTLPPIQLQYTIRVDKDYISPAADSGKTASEPTVYDVQHSDSARNPED
;
A
#
# COMPACT_ATOMS: atom_id res chain seq x y z
N MET A 1 75.64 16.33 28.25
CA MET A 1 76.04 15.05 28.89
C MET A 1 74.82 14.52 29.60
N ILE A 2 74.12 13.59 28.95
CA ILE A 2 73.02 12.85 29.55
C ILE A 2 73.62 11.55 30.09
N SER A 3 73.37 11.30 31.36
CA SER A 3 73.97 10.26 32.20
C SER A 3 73.41 8.88 31.86
N ARG A 4 74.17 7.84 32.22
CA ARG A 4 73.94 6.41 31.98
C ARG A 4 72.61 5.84 32.54
N ASN A 5 71.78 6.68 33.17
CA ASN A 5 70.45 6.34 33.67
C ASN A 5 69.32 6.57 32.65
N ASP A 6 69.54 7.32 31.56
CA ASP A 6 68.49 7.64 30.58
C ASP A 6 68.37 6.63 29.41
N LEU A 7 69.05 5.49 29.49
CA LEU A 7 68.97 4.41 28.49
C LEU A 7 68.34 3.10 29.03
N ALA A 8 67.83 3.09 30.27
CA ALA A 8 67.28 1.89 30.90
C ALA A 8 65.76 1.68 30.71
N HIS A 9 65.06 2.57 30.00
CA HIS A 9 63.65 2.39 29.63
C HIS A 9 63.44 1.83 28.20
N LEU A 10 64.54 1.53 27.51
CA LEU A 10 64.52 0.84 26.22
C LEU A 10 64.91 -0.62 26.44
N PHE A 11 63.88 -1.47 26.52
CA PHE A 11 63.90 -2.95 26.41
C PHE A 11 64.19 -3.78 27.67
N ARG A 12 63.12 -4.38 28.24
CA ARG A 12 63.03 -5.85 28.42
C ARG A 12 61.60 -6.37 28.66
N ASN A 13 61.18 -7.31 27.80
CA ASN A 13 60.18 -8.37 27.99
C ASN A 13 60.49 -9.25 29.24
N PRO A 14 59.67 -10.29 29.59
CA PRO A 14 58.21 -10.46 29.54
C PRO A 14 57.63 -10.88 30.92
N GLY A 15 56.36 -10.55 31.21
CA GLY A 15 55.63 -11.02 32.40
C GLY A 15 54.45 -11.94 32.02
N PRO A 16 53.99 -12.82 32.93
CA PRO A 16 53.31 -14.06 32.59
C PRO A 16 51.86 -13.90 32.13
N ALA A 17 51.41 -14.89 31.37
CA ALA A 17 50.12 -14.99 30.70
C ALA A 17 48.92 -14.75 31.63
N VAL A 18 48.06 -13.83 31.22
CA VAL A 18 46.67 -13.70 31.69
C VAL A 18 45.80 -13.68 30.44
N HIS A 19 44.97 -14.71 30.29
CA HIS A 19 43.98 -14.80 29.22
C HIS A 19 43.01 -13.60 29.31
N ALA A 20 43.06 -12.72 28.31
CA ALA A 20 42.04 -11.71 28.07
C ALA A 20 40.95 -12.32 27.16
N PRO A 21 39.65 -12.11 27.45
CA PRO A 21 38.57 -12.71 26.70
C PRO A 21 38.46 -12.12 25.30
N HIS A 22 38.12 -12.99 24.35
CA HIS A 22 37.74 -12.64 22.99
C HIS A 22 36.68 -11.51 22.98
N PRO A 23 36.75 -10.53 22.06
CA PRO A 23 35.63 -9.63 21.85
C PRO A 23 34.43 -10.44 21.35
N PRO A 24 33.20 -10.18 21.83
CA PRO A 24 32.04 -10.91 21.37
C PRO A 24 31.83 -10.63 19.88
N ALA A 25 31.75 -11.72 19.10
CA ALA A 25 31.30 -11.68 17.73
C ALA A 25 29.88 -11.07 17.70
N GLN A 26 29.78 -9.86 17.15
CA GLN A 26 28.50 -9.22 16.85
C GLN A 26 27.75 -10.09 15.81
N PRO A 27 26.44 -10.33 15.98
CA PRO A 27 25.67 -11.17 15.06
C PRO A 27 25.63 -10.52 13.66
N GLN A 28 26.19 -11.23 12.68
CA GLN A 28 26.41 -10.80 11.29
C GLN A 28 25.15 -10.60 10.43
N TYR A 29 23.94 -10.56 11.00
CA TYR A 29 22.71 -10.66 10.21
C TYR A 29 22.19 -9.35 9.57
N ASN A 30 22.80 -8.19 9.84
CA ASN A 30 22.35 -6.91 9.25
C ASN A 30 23.33 -6.27 8.23
N ASN A 31 24.48 -6.90 7.94
CA ASN A 31 25.45 -6.36 6.97
C ASN A 31 25.17 -6.76 5.51
N ALA A 32 24.41 -7.84 5.28
CA ALA A 32 24.15 -8.36 3.94
C ALA A 32 23.28 -7.40 3.09
N GLY A 33 22.27 -6.76 3.69
CA GLY A 33 21.42 -5.78 3.00
C GLY A 33 22.16 -4.48 2.64
N LEU A 34 23.00 -3.98 3.55
CA LEU A 34 23.82 -2.79 3.29
C LEU A 34 24.89 -3.05 2.22
N GLN A 35 25.49 -4.25 2.22
CA GLN A 35 26.50 -4.64 1.25
C GLN A 35 25.92 -4.91 -0.15
N ALA A 36 24.67 -5.42 -0.23
CA ALA A 36 23.95 -5.55 -1.50
C ALA A 36 23.59 -4.17 -2.08
N SER A 37 23.11 -3.23 -1.25
CA SER A 37 22.82 -1.86 -1.67
C SER A 37 24.09 -1.13 -2.15
N GLN A 38 25.21 -1.25 -1.42
CA GLN A 38 26.50 -0.67 -1.86
C GLN A 38 27.04 -1.27 -3.16
N ARG A 39 26.83 -2.57 -3.40
CA ARG A 39 27.22 -3.21 -4.67
C ARG A 39 26.34 -2.75 -5.83
N ALA A 40 25.03 -2.66 -5.63
CA ALA A 40 24.11 -2.12 -6.62
C ALA A 40 24.41 -0.65 -6.95
N GLU A 41 24.76 0.16 -5.96
CA GLU A 41 25.16 1.55 -6.16
C GLU A 41 26.52 1.67 -6.87
N ALA A 42 27.48 0.80 -6.54
CA ALA A 42 28.77 0.71 -7.24
C ALA A 42 28.60 0.27 -8.70
N GLU A 43 27.74 -0.71 -8.97
CA GLU A 43 27.41 -1.16 -10.32
C GLU A 43 26.66 -0.08 -11.12
N ARG A 44 25.70 0.63 -10.50
CA ARG A 44 25.05 1.80 -11.13
C ARG A 44 26.05 2.90 -11.47
N ARG A 45 26.99 3.19 -10.57
CA ARG A 45 28.03 4.21 -10.77
C ARG A 45 29.03 3.77 -11.84
N GLU A 46 29.35 2.49 -11.92
CA GLU A 46 30.19 1.93 -12.96
C GLU A 46 29.49 1.92 -14.33
N LYS A 47 28.21 1.56 -14.39
CA LYS A 47 27.37 1.66 -15.60
C LYS A 47 27.28 3.11 -16.10
N MET A 48 26.99 4.08 -15.23
CA MET A 48 27.02 5.51 -15.59
C MET A 48 28.39 5.94 -16.12
N ARG A 49 29.48 5.43 -15.54
CA ARG A 49 30.85 5.72 -16.01
C ARG A 49 31.16 5.07 -17.36
N ARG A 50 30.55 3.92 -17.68
CA ARG A 50 30.67 3.26 -19.00
C ARG A 50 29.85 3.99 -20.06
N ILE A 51 28.63 4.41 -19.74
CA ILE A 51 27.79 5.23 -20.63
C ILE A 51 28.47 6.57 -20.93
N ALA A 52 29.04 7.22 -19.92
CA ALA A 52 29.77 8.48 -20.10
C ALA A 52 31.12 8.34 -20.85
N LYS A 53 31.65 7.12 -20.99
CA LYS A 53 32.87 6.84 -21.75
C LYS A 53 32.61 6.61 -23.24
N ASN A 54 31.37 6.34 -23.62
CA ASN A 54 31.01 6.25 -25.04
C ASN A 54 30.96 7.67 -25.62
N PRO A 55 31.67 7.95 -26.73
CA PRO A 55 31.57 9.23 -27.40
C PRO A 55 30.10 9.48 -27.79
N THR A 56 29.47 10.45 -27.15
CA THR A 56 28.11 10.91 -27.44
C THR A 56 28.07 11.92 -28.58
N ASP A 57 29.24 12.23 -29.14
CA ASP A 57 29.39 13.26 -30.15
C ASP A 57 28.93 12.74 -31.52
N LYS A 58 27.69 13.09 -31.87
CA LYS A 58 27.07 12.87 -33.19
C LYS A 58 27.29 14.06 -34.14
N ASN A 59 28.22 14.97 -33.84
CA ASN A 59 28.47 16.15 -34.69
C ASN A 59 29.29 15.80 -35.94
N ILE A 60 28.84 16.29 -37.08
CA ILE A 60 29.60 16.21 -38.34
C ILE A 60 30.66 17.32 -38.34
N PRO A 61 31.94 17.00 -38.63
CA PRO A 61 33.00 18.00 -38.80
C PRO A 61 32.73 18.98 -39.94
N GLU A 62 33.17 20.23 -39.78
CA GLU A 62 33.03 21.30 -40.78
C GLU A 62 33.83 20.97 -42.06
N GLY A 63 33.25 21.20 -43.25
CA GLY A 63 33.87 20.92 -44.57
C GLY A 63 33.63 19.52 -45.16
N VAL A 64 32.97 18.61 -44.43
CA VAL A 64 32.58 17.27 -44.96
C VAL A 64 31.52 17.40 -46.06
N GLU A 65 30.74 18.48 -46.06
CA GLU A 65 29.75 18.80 -47.10
C GLU A 65 30.36 18.96 -48.49
N ASP A 66 31.58 19.51 -48.56
CA ASP A 66 32.26 19.79 -49.83
C ASP A 66 32.92 18.55 -50.44
N VAL A 67 33.14 17.51 -49.63
CA VAL A 67 33.80 16.25 -50.03
C VAL A 67 32.79 15.15 -50.35
N CYS A 68 31.59 15.22 -49.76
CA CYS A 68 30.53 14.26 -50.02
C CYS A 68 29.87 14.50 -51.39
N ILE A 69 29.73 13.43 -52.18
CA ILE A 69 28.98 13.45 -53.45
C ILE A 69 27.50 13.27 -53.14
N GLY A 70 26.67 14.29 -53.40
CA GLY A 70 25.21 14.22 -53.22
C GLY A 70 24.70 14.93 -51.95
N ASP A 71 23.49 14.57 -51.51
CA ASP A 71 22.75 15.23 -50.41
C ASP A 71 22.88 14.54 -49.04
N GLY A 72 23.87 13.64 -48.89
CA GLY A 72 24.00 12.78 -47.71
C GLY A 72 24.19 13.53 -46.39
N VAL A 73 24.98 14.61 -46.37
CA VAL A 73 25.20 15.43 -45.15
C VAL A 73 23.95 16.22 -44.77
N THR A 74 23.24 16.75 -45.77
CA THR A 74 21.95 17.44 -45.58
C THR A 74 20.91 16.50 -44.98
N ARG A 75 20.74 15.30 -45.55
CA ARG A 75 19.81 14.28 -45.02
C ARG A 75 20.18 13.81 -43.63
N TYR A 76 21.48 13.66 -43.32
CA TYR A 76 21.89 13.31 -41.97
C TYR A 76 21.52 14.39 -40.95
N ARG A 77 21.70 15.67 -41.28
CA ARG A 77 21.27 16.77 -40.41
C ARG A 77 19.75 16.76 -40.21
N GLU A 78 18.98 16.56 -41.27
CA GLU A 78 17.52 16.42 -41.20
C GLU A 78 17.11 15.23 -40.30
N LEU A 79 17.72 14.06 -40.48
CA LEU A 79 17.47 12.89 -39.64
C LEU A 79 17.79 13.14 -38.17
N ARG A 80 18.87 13.88 -37.88
CA ARG A 80 19.26 14.25 -36.51
C ARG A 80 18.29 15.27 -35.88
N GLU A 81 17.75 16.19 -36.67
CA GLU A 81 16.70 17.10 -36.21
C GLU A 81 15.40 16.36 -35.91
N VAL A 82 15.03 15.38 -36.75
CA VAL A 82 13.90 14.49 -36.52
C VAL A 82 14.11 13.64 -35.26
N GLU A 83 15.28 13.02 -35.10
CA GLU A 83 15.66 12.24 -33.90
C GLU A 83 15.53 13.10 -32.63
N ARG A 84 16.13 14.31 -32.62
CA ARG A 84 16.04 15.23 -31.49
C ARG A 84 14.59 15.59 -31.15
N THR A 85 13.75 15.80 -32.16
CA THR A 85 12.35 16.16 -31.98
C THR A 85 11.54 14.97 -31.47
N LEU A 86 11.82 13.77 -31.96
CA LEU A 86 11.22 12.52 -31.51
C LEU A 86 11.57 12.26 -30.04
N ASP A 87 12.84 12.33 -29.69
CA ASP A 87 13.33 12.13 -28.31
C ASP A 87 12.69 13.14 -27.35
N ALA A 88 12.64 14.41 -27.73
CA ALA A 88 12.00 15.46 -26.93
C ALA A 88 10.49 15.18 -26.75
N THR A 89 9.82 14.70 -27.80
CA THR A 89 8.39 14.38 -27.75
C THR A 89 8.14 13.13 -26.90
N MET A 90 8.96 12.09 -27.03
CA MET A 90 8.87 10.87 -26.22
C MET A 90 9.12 11.17 -24.75
N MET A 91 10.16 11.93 -24.41
CA MET A 91 10.44 12.28 -23.01
C MET A 91 9.33 13.14 -22.42
N ARG A 92 8.82 14.13 -23.17
CA ARG A 92 7.66 14.92 -22.76
C ARG A 92 6.44 14.04 -22.54
N LYS A 93 6.13 13.14 -23.48
CA LYS A 93 4.96 12.27 -23.38
C LYS A 93 5.10 11.28 -22.23
N LYS A 94 6.30 10.78 -21.96
CA LYS A 94 6.61 9.95 -20.80
C LYS A 94 6.32 10.71 -19.51
N LEU A 95 6.78 11.95 -19.39
CA LEU A 95 6.48 12.80 -18.24
C LEU A 95 4.98 13.11 -18.12
N ASP A 96 4.30 13.42 -19.21
CA ASP A 96 2.86 13.66 -19.23
C ASP A 96 2.07 12.41 -18.77
N VAL A 97 2.48 11.20 -19.19
CA VAL A 97 1.87 9.94 -18.75
C VAL A 97 2.14 9.67 -17.28
N MET A 98 3.37 9.88 -16.81
CA MET A 98 3.70 9.75 -15.38
C MET A 98 2.87 10.72 -14.54
N ASP A 99 2.76 11.98 -14.95
CA ASP A 99 1.95 12.99 -14.26
C ASP A 99 0.45 12.65 -14.32
N SER A 100 -0.03 12.14 -15.47
CA SER A 100 -1.42 11.69 -15.62
C SER A 100 -1.77 10.51 -14.72
N LYS A 101 -0.85 9.58 -14.44
CA LYS A 101 -1.09 8.49 -13.48
C LYS A 101 -1.32 9.02 -12.06
N HIS A 102 -0.61 10.08 -11.67
CA HIS A 102 -0.79 10.72 -10.37
C HIS A 102 -2.03 11.62 -10.29
N HIS A 103 -2.52 12.12 -11.43
CA HIS A 103 -3.68 13.00 -11.52
C HIS A 103 -4.93 12.34 -12.13
N SER A 104 -4.87 11.04 -12.43
CA SER A 104 -5.99 10.29 -13.01
C SER A 104 -7.10 10.16 -11.98
N ARG A 105 -8.08 11.06 -12.06
CA ARG A 105 -9.33 11.03 -11.28
C ARG A 105 -10.37 10.02 -11.80
N ALA A 106 -9.99 9.16 -12.74
CA ALA A 106 -10.90 8.13 -13.23
C ALA A 106 -11.02 7.02 -12.18
N SER A 107 -12.08 7.11 -11.36
CA SER A 107 -12.42 6.05 -10.41
C SER A 107 -12.78 4.78 -11.18
N ARG A 108 -12.07 3.69 -10.89
CA ARG A 108 -12.48 2.34 -11.27
C ARG A 108 -13.26 1.77 -10.09
N PHE A 109 -14.52 1.42 -10.33
CA PHE A 109 -15.33 0.68 -9.38
C PHE A 109 -15.19 -0.81 -9.71
N GLY A 110 -14.79 -1.59 -8.72
CA GLY A 110 -14.80 -3.05 -8.78
C GLY A 110 -15.61 -3.60 -7.63
N THR A 111 -16.31 -4.71 -7.83
CA THR A 111 -17.00 -5.39 -6.72
C THR A 111 -16.08 -6.44 -6.14
N MET A 112 -15.70 -6.29 -4.88
CA MET A 112 -14.96 -7.32 -4.16
C MET A 112 -15.94 -8.24 -3.42
N ARG A 113 -15.87 -9.52 -3.74
CA ARG A 113 -16.63 -10.56 -3.05
C ARG A 113 -15.83 -11.11 -1.89
N ILE A 114 -16.46 -11.15 -0.72
CA ILE A 114 -15.87 -11.63 0.53
C ILE A 114 -16.67 -12.84 1.00
N TRP A 115 -16.00 -13.96 1.22
CA TRP A 115 -16.55 -15.19 1.78
C TRP A 115 -16.10 -15.31 3.24
N ILE A 116 -17.06 -15.46 4.15
CA ILE A 116 -16.79 -15.70 5.56
C ILE A 116 -17.35 -17.07 5.90
N SER A 117 -16.49 -17.98 6.32
CA SER A 117 -16.87 -19.34 6.75
C SER A 117 -16.36 -19.63 8.14
N ASN A 118 -17.04 -20.54 8.82
CA ASN A 118 -16.66 -21.05 10.13
C ASN A 118 -16.55 -22.58 10.05
N THR A 119 -15.53 -23.12 10.71
CA THR A 119 -15.45 -24.54 11.07
C THR A 119 -15.30 -24.67 12.59
N ALA A 120 -15.86 -25.71 13.20
CA ALA A 120 -15.74 -25.96 14.63
C ALA A 120 -15.25 -27.40 14.91
N GLU A 121 -14.34 -27.53 15.87
CA GLU A 121 -13.73 -28.79 16.28
C GLU A 121 -13.85 -28.95 17.81
N ASN A 122 -13.82 -30.20 18.28
CA ASN A 122 -13.93 -30.57 19.70
C ASN A 122 -15.20 -30.02 20.41
N GLN A 123 -16.29 -29.81 19.67
CA GLN A 123 -17.54 -29.36 20.23
C GLN A 123 -18.17 -30.46 21.11
N PRO A 124 -18.96 -30.12 22.15
CA PRO A 124 -19.53 -31.11 23.07
C PRO A 124 -20.34 -32.21 22.37
N TRP A 125 -20.95 -31.91 21.22
CA TRP A 125 -21.70 -32.88 20.40
C TRP A 125 -20.81 -33.78 19.51
N GLN A 126 -19.53 -33.45 19.35
CA GLN A 126 -18.52 -34.24 18.64
C GLN A 126 -17.81 -35.22 19.59
N SER A 127 -17.70 -34.88 20.88
CA SER A 127 -16.95 -35.64 21.90
C SER A 127 -17.66 -36.88 22.44
N SER A 128 -18.84 -37.25 21.91
CA SER A 128 -19.69 -38.33 22.45
C SER A 128 -19.17 -39.77 22.26
N GLY A 129 -17.87 -39.95 21.98
CA GLY A 129 -17.23 -41.24 21.77
C GLY A 129 -16.05 -41.57 22.70
N ILE A 130 -15.72 -40.71 23.67
CA ILE A 130 -14.64 -40.97 24.63
C ILE A 130 -15.18 -41.78 25.81
N ASP A 131 -14.52 -42.91 26.06
CA ASP A 131 -14.79 -43.92 27.06
C ASP A 131 -15.08 -43.34 28.46
N ALA A 132 -16.14 -43.82 29.11
CA ALA A 132 -16.64 -43.28 30.38
C ALA A 132 -15.69 -43.51 31.58
N ASP A 133 -14.59 -44.26 31.37
CA ASP A 133 -13.58 -44.58 32.39
C ASP A 133 -12.28 -43.76 32.27
N ALA A 134 -12.14 -42.86 31.29
CA ALA A 134 -11.02 -41.93 31.19
C ALA A 134 -11.37 -40.59 31.86
N PHE A 135 -11.47 -40.59 33.19
CA PHE A 135 -11.54 -39.37 34.00
C PHE A 135 -10.20 -38.61 33.93
N ASP A 136 -10.04 -37.76 32.91
CA ASP A 136 -8.97 -36.77 32.86
C ASP A 136 -9.44 -35.45 33.47
N PHE A 137 -8.81 -35.06 34.57
CA PHE A 137 -9.12 -33.84 35.33
C PHE A 137 -8.71 -32.56 34.57
N GLU A 138 -8.10 -32.68 33.39
CA GLU A 138 -7.79 -31.60 32.44
C GLU A 138 -8.93 -31.30 31.44
N SER A 139 -10.18 -31.62 31.79
CA SER A 139 -11.38 -31.28 31.01
C SER A 139 -11.71 -29.77 31.00
N GLU A 140 -10.72 -28.91 30.78
CA GLU A 140 -10.98 -27.57 30.26
C GLU A 140 -11.48 -27.73 28.83
N ASN A 141 -12.78 -27.47 28.65
CA ASN A 141 -13.48 -27.47 27.36
C ASN A 141 -12.57 -26.93 26.23
N ASN A 142 -12.04 -27.84 25.42
CA ASN A 142 -11.10 -27.57 24.34
C ASN A 142 -11.82 -27.34 23.00
N ALA A 143 -13.13 -27.07 23.05
CA ALA A 143 -13.92 -26.66 21.90
C ALA A 143 -13.27 -25.44 21.24
N THR A 144 -12.93 -25.58 19.96
CA THR A 144 -12.38 -24.49 19.16
C THR A 144 -13.26 -24.23 17.95
N TYR A 145 -13.25 -22.99 17.52
CA TYR A 145 -13.80 -22.57 16.24
C TYR A 145 -12.74 -21.82 15.47
N ARG A 146 -12.84 -21.91 14.16
CA ARG A 146 -11.92 -21.31 13.21
C ARG A 146 -12.72 -20.59 12.15
N VAL A 147 -12.42 -19.30 12.00
CA VAL A 147 -13.10 -18.43 11.04
C VAL A 147 -12.13 -18.11 9.93
N LYS A 148 -12.60 -18.27 8.69
CA LYS A 148 -11.86 -18.06 7.47
C LYS A 148 -12.55 -16.98 6.65
N ILE A 149 -11.83 -15.88 6.44
CA ILE A 149 -12.27 -14.71 5.67
C ILE A 149 -11.44 -14.70 4.38
N GLN A 150 -12.09 -14.90 3.25
CA GLN A 150 -11.47 -14.85 1.94
C GLN A 150 -12.06 -13.70 1.14
N GLY A 151 -11.26 -13.02 0.33
CA GLY A 151 -11.78 -12.04 -0.61
C GLY A 151 -11.14 -12.12 -1.98
N ARG A 152 -11.93 -11.81 -3.00
CA ARG A 152 -11.53 -11.79 -4.40
C ARG A 152 -12.27 -10.68 -5.13
N LEU A 153 -11.58 -9.96 -6.00
CA LEU A 153 -12.23 -9.02 -6.91
C LEU A 153 -13.04 -9.79 -7.96
N LEU A 154 -14.28 -9.35 -8.19
CA LEU A 154 -15.08 -9.78 -9.34
C LEU A 154 -14.65 -8.90 -10.51
N ASP A 155 -13.97 -9.49 -11.48
CA ASP A 155 -13.57 -8.80 -12.71
C ASP A 155 -14.84 -8.59 -13.55
N GLU A 156 -15.41 -7.38 -13.50
CA GLU A 156 -16.30 -6.92 -14.57
C GLU A 156 -15.41 -6.60 -15.78
N GLU A 157 -15.48 -7.47 -16.80
CA GLU A 157 -15.00 -7.29 -18.18
C GLU A 157 -13.93 -6.20 -18.43
N GLY A 158 -12.69 -6.64 -18.67
CA GLY A 158 -11.72 -5.87 -19.46
C GLY A 158 -10.52 -5.30 -18.71
N ASP A 159 -9.72 -6.17 -18.08
CA ASP A 159 -8.34 -5.82 -17.71
C ASP A 159 -7.41 -5.94 -18.93
N GLU A 160 -7.65 -5.10 -19.95
CA GLU A 160 -6.72 -4.87 -21.06
C GLU A 160 -6.14 -3.43 -20.99
N GLY A 161 -6.05 -2.85 -19.80
CA GLY A 161 -5.88 -1.41 -19.66
C GLY A 161 -4.96 -0.97 -18.54
N LEU A 162 -3.67 -0.87 -18.88
CA LEU A 162 -2.54 -0.24 -18.17
C LEU A 162 -1.66 -1.21 -17.38
N GLU A 163 -0.66 -1.69 -18.10
CA GLU A 163 0.52 -2.38 -17.58
C GLU A 163 1.14 -1.56 -16.43
N ASP A 164 1.23 -2.17 -15.23
CA ASP A 164 2.10 -1.71 -14.17
C ASP A 164 3.56 -1.90 -14.64
N GLU A 165 4.10 -0.93 -15.37
CA GLU A 165 5.54 -0.82 -15.68
C GLU A 165 6.38 -0.49 -14.42
N GLU A 166 6.00 -0.97 -13.24
CA GLU A 166 6.90 -0.94 -12.07
C GLU A 166 8.00 -2.02 -12.18
N ASP A 167 7.89 -2.95 -13.14
CA ASP A 167 8.92 -3.97 -13.44
C ASP A 167 9.88 -3.57 -14.60
N GLU A 168 9.83 -2.33 -15.12
CA GLU A 168 10.76 -1.84 -16.17
C GLU A 168 12.12 -1.35 -15.65
N ASP A 169 12.69 -2.01 -14.63
CA ASP A 169 14.14 -1.98 -14.39
C ASP A 169 14.88 -3.08 -15.19
N LYS A 170 14.19 -3.78 -16.11
CA LYS A 170 14.80 -4.71 -17.06
C LYS A 170 15.12 -4.02 -18.39
N ASP A 171 16.39 -3.69 -18.54
CA ASP A 171 17.15 -3.48 -19.78
C ASP A 171 16.33 -3.14 -21.04
N ALA A 172 16.25 -1.85 -21.36
CA ALA A 172 15.77 -1.37 -22.66
C ALA A 172 16.77 -1.59 -23.82
N ASP A 173 17.92 -2.23 -23.59
CA ASP A 173 19.01 -2.37 -24.57
C ASP A 173 19.38 -3.83 -24.93
N ALA A 174 18.57 -4.82 -24.55
CA ALA A 174 18.73 -6.18 -25.06
C ALA A 174 17.91 -6.36 -26.35
N MET A 175 18.50 -6.00 -27.51
CA MET A 175 18.03 -6.55 -28.79
C MET A 175 18.30 -8.05 -28.79
N ASP A 176 17.29 -8.85 -28.49
CA ASP A 176 17.29 -10.29 -28.76
C ASP A 176 16.18 -10.60 -29.78
N GLU A 177 16.60 -11.24 -30.87
CA GLU A 177 15.78 -11.66 -32.00
C GLU A 177 14.74 -12.72 -31.58
N ASP A 178 13.58 -12.66 -32.22
CA ASP A 178 12.63 -13.77 -32.42
C ASP A 178 12.38 -14.74 -31.23
N ALA A 179 11.50 -14.33 -30.33
CA ALA A 179 10.57 -15.25 -29.69
C ALA A 179 9.28 -14.52 -29.33
N ALA A 180 8.16 -14.97 -29.90
CA ALA A 180 6.82 -14.62 -29.44
C ALA A 180 6.59 -15.22 -28.03
N ALA A 181 7.19 -14.59 -27.02
CA ALA A 181 6.92 -14.88 -25.62
C ALA A 181 5.67 -14.09 -25.23
N SER A 182 4.57 -14.82 -25.00
CA SER A 182 3.39 -14.29 -24.33
C SER A 182 3.80 -13.54 -23.06
N LYS A 183 3.48 -12.24 -22.98
CA LYS A 183 3.64 -11.43 -21.76
C LYS A 183 3.03 -12.19 -20.56
N PRO A 184 3.72 -12.29 -19.41
CA PRO A 184 3.14 -12.92 -18.23
C PRO A 184 1.92 -12.10 -17.78
N ALA A 185 0.76 -12.77 -17.65
CA ALA A 185 -0.44 -12.17 -17.11
C ALA A 185 -0.14 -11.52 -15.76
N ALA A 186 -0.58 -10.27 -15.58
CA ALA A 186 -0.42 -9.53 -14.33
C ALA A 186 -0.91 -10.37 -13.14
N LYS A 187 -0.15 -10.39 -12.05
CA LYS A 187 -0.58 -11.09 -10.85
C LYS A 187 -1.84 -10.41 -10.32
N PRO A 188 -2.94 -11.13 -10.08
CA PRO A 188 -4.17 -10.52 -9.58
C PRO A 188 -3.90 -9.85 -8.24
N LYS A 189 -4.36 -8.60 -8.08
CA LYS A 189 -4.28 -7.86 -6.82
C LYS A 189 -4.94 -8.68 -5.70
N LEU A 190 -4.27 -8.75 -4.55
CA LEU A 190 -4.68 -9.61 -3.42
C LEU A 190 -5.69 -8.88 -2.51
N PHE A 191 -6.50 -9.63 -1.77
CA PHE A 191 -7.47 -9.09 -0.79
C PHE A 191 -6.85 -8.06 0.16
N SER A 192 -5.66 -8.36 0.71
CA SER A 192 -4.96 -7.48 1.63
C SER A 192 -4.51 -6.14 1.01
N HIS A 193 -4.39 -6.05 -0.32
CA HIS A 193 -4.01 -4.81 -1.03
C HIS A 193 -5.10 -3.74 -1.01
N TYR A 194 -6.33 -4.12 -0.71
CA TYR A 194 -7.48 -3.21 -0.69
C TYR A 194 -7.82 -2.67 0.71
N PHE A 195 -7.14 -3.15 1.75
CA PHE A 195 -7.42 -2.76 3.14
C PHE A 195 -6.17 -2.30 3.90
N THR A 196 -6.35 -1.25 4.70
CA THR A 196 -5.35 -0.72 5.62
C THR A 196 -5.39 -1.46 6.95
N SER A 197 -6.57 -1.79 7.44
CA SER A 197 -6.76 -2.57 8.66
C SER A 197 -8.05 -3.38 8.63
N ILE A 198 -8.05 -4.51 9.33
CA ILE A 198 -9.17 -5.43 9.51
C ILE A 198 -9.30 -5.68 11.00
N ASN A 199 -10.42 -5.28 11.59
CA ASN A 199 -10.68 -5.38 13.02
C ASN A 199 -11.92 -6.24 13.26
N ILE A 200 -11.79 -7.28 14.06
CA ILE A 200 -12.89 -8.22 14.35
C ILE A 200 -13.31 -8.05 15.80
N ASP A 201 -14.50 -7.49 15.98
CA ASP A 201 -15.12 -7.25 17.27
C ASP A 201 -16.08 -8.38 17.62
N PHE A 202 -15.99 -8.88 18.86
CA PHE A 202 -16.89 -9.91 19.38
C PHE A 202 -18.00 -9.27 20.22
N ASP A 203 -19.26 -9.60 19.94
CA ASP A 203 -20.44 -9.15 20.68
C ASP A 203 -20.58 -9.91 22.03
N ARG A 204 -19.57 -9.78 22.88
CA ARG A 204 -19.56 -10.31 24.25
C ARG A 204 -19.06 -9.20 25.16
N ALA A 205 -19.70 -8.99 26.32
CA ALA A 205 -19.29 -7.92 27.22
C ALA A 205 -17.81 -8.07 27.61
N LYS A 206 -17.03 -6.98 27.51
CA LYS A 206 -15.58 -6.96 27.77
C LYS A 206 -15.20 -7.46 29.18
N SER A 207 -16.15 -7.46 30.13
CA SER A 207 -16.01 -8.00 31.49
C SER A 207 -16.23 -9.50 31.61
N LEU A 208 -16.86 -10.13 30.62
CA LEU A 208 -17.13 -11.57 30.52
C LEU A 208 -16.22 -12.27 29.49
N GLN A 209 -15.32 -11.51 28.86
CA GLN A 209 -14.29 -12.03 27.97
C GLN A 209 -13.10 -12.47 28.83
N PRO A 210 -12.72 -13.77 28.82
CA PRO A 210 -11.43 -14.17 29.38
C PRO A 210 -10.30 -13.51 28.55
N ASP A 211 -9.08 -13.44 29.09
CA ASP A 211 -7.91 -12.76 28.49
C ASP A 211 -7.55 -13.20 27.05
N ASN A 212 -8.22 -14.23 26.53
CA ASN A 212 -8.09 -14.80 25.18
C ASN A 212 -9.12 -14.29 24.14
N PHE A 213 -10.09 -13.45 24.51
CA PHE A 213 -11.10 -12.85 23.62
C PHE A 213 -10.79 -11.39 23.25
N THR A 214 -9.52 -11.01 23.22
CA THR A 214 -9.10 -9.70 22.71
C THR A 214 -9.42 -9.58 21.22
N GLN A 215 -9.91 -8.39 20.83
CA GLN A 215 -10.18 -8.01 19.44
C GLN A 215 -9.03 -8.44 18.52
N ILE A 216 -9.36 -9.02 17.36
CA ILE A 216 -8.36 -9.38 16.37
C ILE A 216 -8.17 -8.18 15.45
N GLU A 217 -7.00 -7.55 15.53
CA GLU A 217 -6.59 -6.44 14.69
C GLU A 217 -5.48 -6.91 13.75
N TRP A 218 -5.75 -6.83 12.45
CA TRP A 218 -4.72 -6.84 11.42
C TRP A 218 -4.54 -5.43 10.89
N LYS A 219 -3.31 -4.95 10.84
CA LYS A 219 -2.96 -3.67 10.23
C LYS A 219 -1.87 -3.89 9.20
N ARG A 220 -2.02 -3.26 8.04
CA ARG A 220 -1.02 -3.29 6.98
C ARG A 220 0.33 -2.80 7.53
N PRO A 221 1.41 -3.60 7.41
CA PRO A 221 2.73 -3.15 7.81
C PRO A 221 3.23 -2.07 6.85
N GLU A 222 4.01 -1.12 7.36
CA GLU A 222 4.54 0.02 6.61
C GLU A 222 5.52 -0.39 5.49
N ASN A 223 6.03 -1.63 5.53
CA ASN A 223 6.84 -2.20 4.47
C ASN A 223 5.99 -3.12 3.55
N PRO A 224 5.69 -2.72 2.30
CA PRO A 224 4.77 -3.44 1.41
C PRO A 224 5.30 -4.80 0.91
N THR A 225 6.60 -5.07 1.03
CA THR A 225 7.26 -6.29 0.53
C THR A 225 7.23 -7.49 1.49
N ALA A 226 6.67 -7.35 2.69
CA ALA A 226 6.56 -8.46 3.62
C ALA A 226 5.62 -9.55 3.09
N LYS A 227 5.98 -10.83 3.18
CA LYS A 227 5.05 -11.91 2.80
C LYS A 227 3.76 -11.90 3.62
N GLU A 228 3.83 -11.40 4.85
CA GLU A 228 2.69 -11.25 5.77
C GLU A 228 1.71 -10.13 5.37
N SER A 229 2.09 -9.22 4.46
CA SER A 229 1.19 -8.18 3.94
C SER A 229 0.35 -8.63 2.76
N ASN A 230 0.66 -9.80 2.18
CA ASN A 230 0.13 -10.28 0.90
C ASN A 230 -0.69 -11.57 1.11
N PHE A 231 -1.98 -11.45 1.39
CA PHE A 231 -2.87 -12.60 1.54
C PHE A 231 -4.24 -12.35 0.89
N SER A 232 -4.83 -13.44 0.40
CA SER A 232 -6.23 -13.52 -0.02
C SER A 232 -7.14 -14.07 1.08
N GLU A 233 -6.55 -14.65 2.13
CA GLU A 233 -7.21 -15.40 3.19
C GLU A 233 -6.68 -14.99 4.56
N LEU A 234 -7.59 -14.64 5.46
CA LEU A 234 -7.33 -14.39 6.87
C LEU A 234 -8.05 -15.46 7.69
N GLU A 235 -7.28 -16.27 8.42
CA GLU A 235 -7.78 -17.35 9.27
C GLU A 235 -7.38 -17.08 10.72
N PHE A 236 -8.31 -17.31 11.65
CA PHE A 236 -8.01 -17.29 13.07
C PHE A 236 -8.76 -18.39 13.80
N GLU A 237 -8.14 -18.91 14.86
CA GLU A 237 -8.70 -19.94 15.73
C GLU A 237 -8.81 -19.42 17.17
N ARG A 238 -9.94 -19.73 17.81
CA ARG A 238 -10.23 -19.37 19.20
C ARG A 238 -11.01 -20.48 19.87
N LYS A 239 -10.91 -20.55 21.21
CA LYS A 239 -11.72 -21.46 22.03
C LYS A 239 -13.15 -20.92 22.16
N GLY A 240 -14.15 -21.78 22.00
CA GLY A 240 -15.55 -21.44 22.18
C GLY A 240 -16.48 -22.58 21.80
N ASP A 241 -17.55 -22.71 22.57
CA ASP A 241 -18.60 -23.74 22.49
C ASP A 241 -20.00 -23.15 22.27
N GLU A 242 -20.11 -21.83 22.15
CA GLU A 242 -21.36 -21.10 21.95
C GLU A 242 -21.33 -20.30 20.64
N ASN A 243 -22.52 -20.07 20.07
CA ASN A 243 -22.69 -19.19 18.93
C ASN A 243 -22.45 -17.73 19.35
N ILE A 244 -21.63 -17.00 18.58
CA ILE A 244 -21.22 -15.63 18.89
C ILE A 244 -21.38 -14.75 17.66
N ASN A 245 -21.99 -13.58 17.83
CA ASN A 245 -22.03 -12.56 16.79
C ASN A 245 -20.70 -11.79 16.77
N ILE A 246 -20.16 -11.58 15.57
CA ILE A 246 -18.97 -10.78 15.33
C ILE A 246 -19.25 -9.69 14.31
N THR A 247 -18.57 -8.56 14.49
CA THR A 247 -18.54 -7.47 13.53
C THR A 247 -17.14 -7.36 12.97
N ILE A 248 -17.01 -7.58 11.66
CA ILE A 248 -15.74 -7.43 10.94
C ILE A 248 -15.72 -6.02 10.35
N ASN A 249 -14.86 -5.16 10.87
CA ASN A 249 -14.64 -3.81 10.40
C ASN A 249 -13.45 -3.81 9.42
N LEU A 250 -13.72 -3.47 8.16
CA LEU A 250 -12.70 -3.40 7.11
C LEU A 250 -12.42 -1.93 6.77
N GLN A 251 -11.20 -1.46 7.05
CA GLN A 251 -10.77 -0.12 6.66
C GLN A 251 -10.15 -0.17 5.27
N ARG A 252 -10.76 0.51 4.30
CA ARG A 252 -10.25 0.57 2.92
C ARG A 252 -8.86 1.21 2.87
N TYR A 253 -8.01 0.69 2.01
CA TYR A 253 -6.77 1.34 1.61
C TYR A 253 -7.05 2.29 0.45
N GLN A 254 -6.70 3.57 0.63
CA GLN A 254 -6.91 4.62 -0.35
C GLN A 254 -5.64 5.47 -0.40
N ASN A 255 -5.10 5.67 -1.60
CA ASN A 255 -3.93 6.50 -1.84
C ASN A 255 -4.18 7.36 -3.10
N PRO A 256 -4.50 8.66 -2.97
CA PRO A 256 -4.50 9.47 -1.74
C PRO A 256 -5.62 9.10 -0.76
N GLU A 257 -5.44 9.45 0.52
CA GLU A 257 -6.44 9.21 1.55
C GLU A 257 -7.67 10.10 1.32
N VAL A 258 -8.84 9.47 1.21
CA VAL A 258 -10.14 10.14 1.08
C VAL A 258 -10.72 10.36 2.47
N PHE A 259 -11.39 11.50 2.65
CA PHE A 259 -12.05 11.87 3.89
C PHE A 259 -13.54 12.11 3.64
N ARG A 260 -14.35 11.77 4.63
CA ARG A 260 -15.73 12.20 4.71
C ARG A 260 -15.78 13.64 5.22
N LEU A 261 -16.40 14.51 4.44
CA LEU A 261 -16.47 15.94 4.72
C LEU A 261 -17.54 16.23 5.77
N SER A 262 -17.29 17.22 6.62
CA SER A 262 -18.33 17.75 7.50
C SER A 262 -19.46 18.36 6.69
N LYS A 263 -20.71 18.28 7.16
CA LYS A 263 -21.88 18.81 6.44
C LYS A 263 -21.71 20.22 5.86
N PRO A 264 -21.17 21.23 6.57
CA PRO A 264 -20.96 22.57 6.00
C PRO A 264 -19.95 22.60 4.84
N LEU A 265 -18.93 21.74 4.88
CA LEU A 265 -17.92 21.62 3.83
C LEU A 265 -18.48 20.85 2.63
N ALA A 266 -19.25 19.79 2.90
CA ALA A 266 -19.91 19.01 1.87
C ALA A 266 -20.91 19.86 1.07
N GLU A 267 -21.72 20.67 1.75
CA GLU A 267 -22.63 21.62 1.10
C GLU A 267 -21.88 22.67 0.26
N LEU A 268 -20.70 23.12 0.71
CA LEU A 268 -19.89 24.12 -0.01
C LEU A 268 -19.34 23.56 -1.33
N LEU A 269 -18.79 22.35 -1.28
CA LEU A 269 -18.09 21.69 -2.40
C LEU A 269 -19.00 20.78 -3.23
N ASP A 270 -20.25 20.57 -2.78
CA ASP A 270 -21.22 19.67 -3.40
C ASP A 270 -20.71 18.22 -3.51
N THR A 271 -19.98 17.77 -2.49
CA THR A 271 -19.44 16.40 -2.39
C THR A 271 -19.34 15.96 -0.93
N ASP A 272 -19.68 14.71 -0.64
CA ASP A 272 -19.60 14.17 0.73
C ASP A 272 -18.21 13.57 1.05
N GLU A 273 -17.45 13.20 0.02
CA GLU A 273 -16.18 12.48 0.14
C GLU A 273 -15.16 13.04 -0.86
N GLU A 274 -14.00 13.44 -0.36
CA GLU A 274 -12.91 13.96 -1.19
C GLU A 274 -11.55 13.73 -0.54
N ASP A 275 -10.49 13.78 -1.34
CA ASP A 275 -9.12 13.78 -0.83
C ASP A 275 -8.71 15.19 -0.37
N ARG A 276 -7.61 15.29 0.38
CA ARG A 276 -7.17 16.57 0.93
C ARG A 276 -6.85 17.59 -0.16
N ALA A 277 -6.28 17.16 -1.29
CA ALA A 277 -5.93 18.05 -2.39
C ALA A 277 -7.18 18.54 -3.13
N GLY A 278 -8.16 17.66 -3.35
CA GLY A 278 -9.48 17.96 -3.90
C GLY A 278 -10.23 18.98 -3.07
N VAL A 279 -10.26 18.83 -1.75
CA VAL A 279 -10.88 19.84 -0.85
C VAL A 279 -10.19 21.20 -0.97
N LEU A 280 -8.85 21.23 -0.98
CA LEU A 280 -8.09 22.49 -1.12
C LEU A 280 -8.36 23.16 -2.46
N MET A 281 -8.38 22.39 -3.54
CA MET A 281 -8.67 22.88 -4.88
C MET A 281 -10.11 23.37 -4.97
N GLY A 282 -11.08 22.63 -4.45
CA GLY A 282 -12.49 23.01 -4.45
C GLY A 282 -12.75 24.33 -3.70
N ILE A 283 -12.11 24.52 -2.53
CA ILE A 283 -12.20 25.80 -1.81
C ILE A 283 -11.53 26.94 -2.59
N TRP A 284 -10.40 26.66 -3.26
CA TRP A 284 -9.73 27.65 -4.10
C TRP A 284 -10.58 28.07 -5.30
N GLU A 285 -11.15 27.11 -6.03
CA GLU A 285 -12.05 27.34 -7.16
C GLU A 285 -13.30 28.11 -6.72
N TYR A 286 -13.88 27.73 -5.58
CA TYR A 286 -14.98 28.45 -4.96
C TYR A 286 -14.61 29.91 -4.69
N ALA A 287 -13.52 30.15 -3.95
CA ALA A 287 -13.09 31.49 -3.56
C ALA A 287 -12.76 32.37 -4.78
N ARG A 288 -12.23 31.78 -5.85
CA ARG A 288 -11.98 32.45 -7.13
C ARG A 288 -13.28 32.79 -7.85
N SER A 289 -14.23 31.87 -7.92
CA SER A 289 -15.54 32.09 -8.56
C SER A 289 -16.34 33.21 -7.89
N GLN A 290 -16.20 33.35 -6.58
CA GLN A 290 -16.86 34.37 -5.77
C GLN A 290 -16.04 35.67 -5.65
N ASN A 291 -14.90 35.78 -6.33
CA ASN A 291 -13.98 36.92 -6.30
C ASN A 291 -13.58 37.35 -4.87
N LEU A 292 -13.28 36.37 -4.01
CA LEU A 292 -12.96 36.61 -2.59
C LEU A 292 -11.47 36.90 -2.34
N GLN A 293 -10.62 36.75 -3.36
CA GLN A 293 -9.20 37.05 -3.27
C GLN A 293 -8.98 38.55 -3.06
N GLN A 294 -8.10 38.92 -2.12
CA GLN A 294 -7.82 40.33 -1.84
C GLN A 294 -6.77 40.91 -2.78
N GLU A 295 -6.89 42.20 -3.13
CA GLU A 295 -5.94 42.89 -4.02
C GLU A 295 -4.62 43.25 -3.33
N ASP A 296 -4.61 43.38 -2.00
CA ASP A 296 -3.42 43.72 -1.20
C ASP A 296 -2.50 42.51 -0.98
N ASP A 297 -3.07 41.31 -0.86
CA ASP A 297 -2.34 40.05 -0.70
C ASP A 297 -3.08 38.90 -1.41
N GLU A 298 -2.48 38.40 -2.50
CA GLU A 298 -3.03 37.29 -3.31
C GLU A 298 -3.22 35.99 -2.52
N ARG A 299 -2.61 35.85 -1.33
CA ARG A 299 -2.72 34.67 -0.47
C ARG A 299 -3.83 34.82 0.57
N LYS A 300 -4.43 36.00 0.68
CA LYS A 300 -5.48 36.33 1.64
C LYS A 300 -6.83 36.34 0.93
N PHE A 301 -7.80 35.67 1.53
CA PHE A 301 -9.14 35.51 0.99
C PHE A 301 -10.17 36.01 2.01
N ALA A 302 -11.18 36.74 1.55
CA ALA A 302 -12.34 37.08 2.35
C ALA A 302 -13.22 35.85 2.57
N CYS A 303 -13.79 35.73 3.76
CA CYS A 303 -14.82 34.74 4.02
C CYS A 303 -16.18 35.36 3.74
N ASP A 304 -16.94 34.74 2.85
CA ASP A 304 -18.37 35.03 2.68
C ASP A 304 -19.20 34.35 3.78
N ALA A 305 -20.53 34.40 3.68
CA ALA A 305 -21.40 33.80 4.70
C ALA A 305 -21.16 32.28 4.88
N ARG A 306 -20.84 31.54 3.81
CA ARG A 306 -20.63 30.09 3.84
C ARG A 306 -19.27 29.73 4.44
N LEU A 307 -18.22 30.44 4.02
CA LEU A 307 -16.87 30.28 4.56
C LEU A 307 -16.77 30.77 6.00
N LYS A 308 -17.53 31.81 6.38
CA LYS A 308 -17.65 32.22 7.79
C LYS A 308 -18.28 31.12 8.63
N ALA A 309 -19.35 30.48 8.14
CA ALA A 309 -19.95 29.36 8.85
C ALA A 309 -18.98 28.18 9.02
N LEU A 310 -18.14 27.93 8.01
CA LEU A 310 -17.12 26.87 8.03
C LEU A 310 -15.96 27.19 9.01
N PHE A 311 -15.38 28.39 8.94
CA PHE A 311 -14.19 28.77 9.70
C PHE A 311 -14.49 29.48 11.04
N GLY A 312 -15.68 29.31 11.60
CA GLY A 312 -16.03 29.84 12.92
C GLY A 312 -16.15 31.37 12.97
N GLY A 313 -16.56 32.00 11.88
CA GLY A 313 -16.89 33.42 11.79
C GLY A 313 -15.71 34.34 11.43
N GLN A 314 -14.56 33.80 11.02
CA GLN A 314 -13.44 34.61 10.57
C GLN A 314 -13.79 35.42 9.32
N ASP A 315 -13.42 36.70 9.28
CA ASP A 315 -13.68 37.57 8.12
C ASP A 315 -12.74 37.31 6.95
N HIS A 316 -11.53 36.81 7.24
CA HIS A 316 -10.52 36.49 6.24
C HIS A 316 -9.75 35.25 6.68
N PHE A 317 -9.25 34.49 5.71
CA PHE A 317 -8.31 33.40 5.94
C PHE A 317 -7.09 33.51 5.02
N PHE A 318 -6.00 32.88 5.42
CA PHE A 318 -4.77 32.80 4.65
C PHE A 318 -4.69 31.43 3.99
N PHE A 319 -4.53 31.38 2.66
CA PHE A 319 -4.60 30.14 1.90
C PHE A 319 -3.56 29.09 2.34
N PRO A 320 -2.29 29.45 2.63
CA PRO A 320 -1.34 28.51 3.22
C PRO A 320 -1.76 27.89 4.57
N ASN A 321 -2.65 28.52 5.32
CA ASN A 321 -3.18 27.99 6.58
C ASN A 321 -4.44 27.13 6.37
N LEU A 322 -5.00 27.10 5.15
CA LEU A 322 -6.20 26.35 4.81
C LEU A 322 -6.10 24.85 5.18
N PRO A 323 -4.99 24.13 4.95
CA PRO A 323 -4.86 22.73 5.34
C PRO A 323 -5.08 22.48 6.85
N GLN A 324 -4.75 23.45 7.68
CA GLN A 324 -4.95 23.38 9.12
C GLN A 324 -6.40 23.71 9.52
N LEU A 325 -7.02 24.68 8.85
CA LEU A 325 -8.43 25.05 9.07
C LEU A 325 -9.38 23.93 8.66
N ILE A 326 -9.13 23.26 7.53
CA ILE A 326 -9.99 22.17 7.05
C ILE A 326 -9.83 20.89 7.87
N LYS A 327 -8.74 20.71 8.63
CA LYS A 327 -8.45 19.47 9.35
C LYS A 327 -9.60 18.99 10.25
N GLN A 328 -10.31 19.91 10.90
CA GLN A 328 -11.46 19.60 11.76
C GLN A 328 -12.74 19.21 10.98
N HIS A 329 -12.76 19.50 9.69
CA HIS A 329 -13.87 19.22 8.76
C HIS A 329 -13.61 17.95 7.93
N LEU A 330 -12.47 17.29 8.12
CA LEU A 330 -12.10 16.03 7.47
C LEU A 330 -12.19 14.91 8.51
N THR A 331 -13.07 13.95 8.27
CA THR A 331 -13.18 12.73 9.07
C THR A 331 -12.77 11.53 8.23
N THR A 332 -12.08 10.55 8.84
CA THR A 332 -11.73 9.31 8.12
C THR A 332 -13.00 8.59 7.68
N LEU A 333 -12.99 7.96 6.50
CA LEU A 333 -14.14 7.19 6.06
C LEU A 333 -14.51 6.10 7.08
N PRO A 334 -15.81 5.88 7.33
CA PRO A 334 -16.25 4.82 8.22
C PRO A 334 -15.80 3.46 7.67
N PRO A 335 -15.40 2.52 8.54
CA PRO A 335 -15.05 1.18 8.11
C PRO A 335 -16.29 0.47 7.55
N ILE A 336 -16.07 -0.45 6.62
CA ILE A 336 -17.12 -1.35 6.14
C ILE A 336 -17.38 -2.37 7.24
N GLN A 337 -18.61 -2.45 7.74
CA GLN A 337 -19.00 -3.38 8.80
C GLN A 337 -19.73 -4.59 8.23
N LEU A 338 -19.13 -5.77 8.36
CA LEU A 338 -19.76 -7.03 7.99
C LEU A 338 -20.19 -7.76 9.27
N GLN A 339 -21.50 -7.96 9.42
CA GLN A 339 -22.06 -8.67 10.55
C GLN A 339 -22.15 -10.16 10.28
N TYR A 340 -21.47 -10.98 11.08
CA TYR A 340 -21.40 -12.42 10.90
C TYR A 340 -21.67 -13.15 12.22
N THR A 341 -22.39 -14.26 12.17
CA THR A 341 -22.63 -15.12 13.34
C THR A 341 -21.78 -16.38 13.23
N ILE A 342 -20.86 -16.54 14.18
CA ILE A 342 -20.09 -17.78 14.37
C ILE A 342 -21.06 -18.85 14.88
N ARG A 343 -21.29 -19.86 14.06
CA ARG A 343 -22.19 -21.00 14.34
C ARG A 343 -21.39 -22.26 14.63
N VAL A 344 -21.53 -22.84 15.82
CA VAL A 344 -20.84 -24.09 16.23
C VAL A 344 -21.81 -25.28 16.32
N ASP A 345 -23.06 -25.08 15.88
CA ASP A 345 -24.09 -26.10 15.88
C ASP A 345 -23.83 -27.22 14.87
N LYS A 346 -24.27 -28.42 15.24
CA LYS A 346 -24.13 -29.63 14.41
C LYS A 346 -24.72 -29.47 13.02
N ASP A 347 -25.86 -28.79 12.90
CA ASP A 347 -26.57 -28.63 11.62
C ASP A 347 -25.78 -27.76 10.63
N TYR A 348 -24.99 -26.80 11.11
CA TYR A 348 -24.13 -25.96 10.27
C TYR A 348 -22.79 -26.63 9.94
N ILE A 349 -22.14 -27.27 10.92
CA ILE A 349 -20.81 -27.87 10.76
C ILE A 349 -20.86 -29.25 10.08
N SER A 350 -21.89 -30.04 10.35
CA SER A 350 -22.08 -31.38 9.79
C SER A 350 -23.57 -31.61 9.49
N PRO A 351 -24.11 -30.94 8.46
CA PRO A 351 -25.49 -31.13 8.03
C PRO A 351 -25.74 -32.59 7.64
N ALA A 352 -26.95 -33.08 7.91
CA ALA A 352 -27.35 -34.42 7.49
C ALA A 352 -27.28 -34.54 5.96
N ALA A 353 -26.80 -35.68 5.47
CA ALA A 353 -26.60 -35.96 4.04
C ALA A 353 -27.88 -35.82 3.18
N ASP A 354 -29.05 -35.85 3.81
CA ASP A 354 -30.38 -35.71 3.19
C ASP A 354 -30.84 -34.25 3.05
N SER A 355 -30.12 -33.29 3.63
CA SER A 355 -30.54 -31.88 3.67
C SER A 355 -30.17 -31.06 2.44
N GLY A 356 -29.31 -31.58 1.57
CA GLY A 356 -28.79 -30.86 0.39
C GLY A 356 -27.93 -29.63 0.71
N LYS A 357 -27.62 -29.37 1.99
CA LYS A 357 -26.79 -28.25 2.45
C LYS A 357 -25.32 -28.65 2.53
N THR A 358 -24.44 -27.77 2.09
CA THR A 358 -22.99 -27.94 2.26
C THR A 358 -22.57 -27.60 3.69
N ALA A 359 -21.71 -28.44 4.28
CA ALA A 359 -21.10 -28.17 5.57
C ALA A 359 -20.35 -26.82 5.54
N SER A 360 -20.51 -26.01 6.59
CA SER A 360 -19.81 -24.73 6.75
C SER A 360 -19.97 -23.78 5.54
N GLU A 361 -21.19 -23.68 5.00
CA GLU A 361 -21.49 -22.80 3.87
C GLU A 361 -21.05 -21.34 4.17
N PRO A 362 -20.22 -20.72 3.30
CA PRO A 362 -19.71 -19.38 3.53
C PRO A 362 -20.81 -18.34 3.33
N THR A 363 -20.88 -17.37 4.24
CA THR A 363 -21.68 -16.16 4.02
C THR A 363 -20.94 -15.26 3.04
N VAL A 364 -21.62 -14.88 1.96
CA VAL A 364 -21.05 -14.05 0.88
C VAL A 364 -21.48 -12.60 1.07
N TYR A 365 -20.51 -11.68 1.05
CA TYR A 365 -20.74 -10.24 1.04
C TYR A 365 -20.11 -9.65 -0.22
N ASP A 366 -20.89 -8.88 -0.97
CA ASP A 366 -20.40 -8.11 -2.10
C ASP A 366 -20.17 -6.67 -1.64
N VAL A 367 -18.93 -6.22 -1.71
CA VAL A 367 -18.50 -4.90 -1.26
C VAL A 367 -17.95 -4.15 -2.45
N GLN A 368 -18.56 -3.00 -2.77
CA GLN A 368 -17.99 -2.11 -3.77
C GLN A 368 -16.66 -1.54 -3.27
N HIS A 369 -15.64 -1.68 -4.09
CA HIS A 369 -14.33 -1.08 -3.93
C HIS A 369 -14.14 -0.03 -5.02
N SER A 370 -13.77 1.18 -4.62
CA SER A 370 -13.41 2.26 -5.53
C SER A 370 -11.92 2.53 -5.36
N ASP A 371 -11.15 2.45 -6.45
CA ASP A 371 -9.71 2.78 -6.45
C ASP A 371 -9.47 4.31 -6.24
N SER A 372 -10.51 5.13 -6.29
CA SER A 372 -10.48 6.55 -5.91
C SER A 372 -11.89 7.07 -5.62
N ALA A 373 -12.01 8.12 -4.80
CA ALA A 373 -13.27 8.82 -4.59
C ALA A 373 -13.79 9.44 -5.89
N ARG A 374 -14.96 9.01 -6.34
CA ARG A 374 -15.93 9.88 -7.01
C ARG A 374 -17.34 9.33 -6.82
N ASN A 375 -18.29 10.25 -6.70
CA ASN A 375 -19.72 10.05 -6.55
C ASN A 375 -20.35 9.39 -7.81
N PRO A 376 -21.36 8.52 -7.68
CA PRO A 376 -22.04 7.89 -8.80
C PRO A 376 -23.26 8.70 -9.22
N GLU A 377 -23.10 9.83 -9.89
CA GLU A 377 -24.19 10.49 -10.64
C GLU A 377 -23.61 11.22 -11.86
N ASP A 378 -23.67 10.55 -13.02
CA ASP A 378 -23.79 11.15 -14.36
C ASP A 378 -24.86 10.36 -15.13
#